data_AF-A0A087EKM1-F1
#
_entry.id   AF-A0A087EKM1-F1
#
_cell.length_a   1.000
_cell.length_b   1.000
_cell.length_c   1.000
_cell.angle_alpha   90.00
_cell.angle_beta   90.00
_cell.angle_gamma   90.00
#
_symmetry.space_group_name_H-M   'P 1'
#
loop_
_entity.id
_entity.type
_entity.pdbx_description
1 polymer ?
#
loop_
_entity_poly.entity_id
_entity_poly.type
_entity_poly.pdbx_seq_one_letter_code
_entity_poly.pdbx_strand_id
1 'polypeptide(L)'
;MLTLPRILGDGCVLQANTVVPIWGWSEPSEHICVQIDKTIVKTQADGQGFWQVALPPTKCGGPFDCIISAESGDSIRQHCYIGEVFLCSGQSNMELPMEALRFDYPKTYASADDHLLRQYKVNTEIDFHERHRDHASGEWKACNADSIGEFSAIAYWFGRSIRKLCGAPVGLINVSLGGSPIESWIDSASLERFPEELERLRPHLEKGAPDRLSRQSLEEIERWHKELDGKQGAVANDWEEIQLPDTFKGTGLEGFVGKVELRKTIYLTSSQVCQNSLLRLGTWSDEDETYVNEHFVGAKGNQYESRDYAVGPGILKEGENRIKVILTCDYGSGRVTPNKSMILKLEDEQIDLSGIWEYRILSRAERRCPVEDFIRWKPTVLFNGMLAPCIPYAVHAVLWYQGESNTGNNARSYQAMLESMIKLWRKEWQRDDLPFLIVQLPNFGIDCIEDGGWPLVREAQYSVSAELENVATVVTLDAGEWNDLHPRNKRIIADRLFDAAQALLFGKHKTHPVLGAWKINNTTGELSVRFLQEEYGKNHCETTELSPLATLDGDCPGEFTWFWRDGGTVEQAETWIIDNEIHAKLPQRTPTSLRYAWSNNPSIGLLCDDRGVPVSPFRIEITSSSSNPVE
;
A
#
# COMPACT_ATOMS: atom_id res chain seq x y z
N MET A 1 37.10 -11.74 -9.58
CA MET A 1 36.87 -10.30 -9.36
C MET A 1 35.97 -10.15 -8.16
N LEU A 2 36.38 -9.34 -7.18
CA LEU A 2 35.62 -9.09 -5.95
C LEU A 2 34.36 -8.24 -6.22
N THR A 3 33.19 -8.69 -5.78
CA THR A 3 31.92 -7.97 -5.89
C THR A 3 31.06 -8.10 -4.63
N LEU A 4 30.17 -7.12 -4.43
CA LEU A 4 29.15 -7.10 -3.39
C LEU A 4 27.76 -7.08 -4.02
N PRO A 5 26.74 -7.61 -3.31
CA PRO A 5 25.36 -7.44 -3.73
C PRO A 5 24.98 -5.96 -3.67
N ARG A 6 24.07 -5.52 -4.55
CA ARG A 6 23.61 -4.12 -4.65
C ARG A 6 23.04 -3.59 -3.35
N ILE A 7 22.37 -4.45 -2.57
CA ILE A 7 21.79 -4.09 -1.27
C ILE A 7 22.86 -3.76 -0.20
N LEU A 8 24.10 -4.22 -0.37
CA LEU A 8 25.24 -3.84 0.46
C LEU A 8 26.07 -2.72 -0.17
N GLY A 9 25.55 -1.98 -1.16
CA GLY A 9 26.23 -0.88 -1.81
C GLY A 9 26.51 0.33 -0.89
N ASP A 10 27.17 1.35 -1.47
CA ASP A 10 27.55 2.57 -0.74
C ASP A 10 26.35 3.24 -0.07
N GLY A 11 26.54 3.61 1.19
CA GLY A 11 25.51 4.23 1.99
C GLY A 11 24.47 3.28 2.57
N CYS A 12 24.67 1.96 2.51
CA CYS A 12 23.78 1.01 3.16
C CYS A 12 23.67 1.22 4.68
N VAL A 13 22.53 0.84 5.26
CA VAL A 13 22.31 0.87 6.71
C VAL A 13 22.21 -0.56 7.22
N LEU A 14 23.19 -0.99 7.99
CA LEU A 14 23.26 -2.31 8.61
C LEU A 14 22.53 -2.33 9.96
N GLN A 15 21.87 -3.43 10.30
CA GLN A 15 21.12 -3.53 11.56
C GLN A 15 22.04 -3.49 12.79
N ALA A 16 21.74 -2.60 13.72
CA ALA A 16 22.47 -2.45 14.97
C ALA A 16 22.14 -3.57 15.97
N ASN A 17 23.03 -3.75 16.95
CA ASN A 17 22.83 -4.61 18.12
C ASN A 17 22.51 -6.09 17.81
N THR A 18 22.81 -6.55 16.60
CA THR A 18 22.69 -7.95 16.19
C THR A 18 23.89 -8.38 15.36
N VAL A 19 24.05 -9.69 15.16
CA VAL A 19 25.03 -10.22 14.22
C VAL A 19 24.55 -9.90 12.81
N VAL A 20 25.39 -9.21 12.02
CA VAL A 20 25.03 -8.80 10.66
C VAL A 20 25.81 -9.62 9.63
N PRO A 21 25.13 -10.35 8.73
CA PRO A 21 25.78 -10.97 7.59
C PRO A 21 26.29 -9.91 6.60
N ILE A 22 27.55 -10.05 6.18
CA ILE A 22 28.11 -9.35 5.02
C ILE A 22 28.59 -10.42 4.06
N TRP A 23 28.19 -10.34 2.79
CA TRP A 23 28.48 -11.36 1.79
C TRP A 23 28.82 -10.74 0.44
N GLY A 24 29.36 -11.57 -0.46
CA GLY A 24 29.67 -11.19 -1.82
C GLY A 24 30.26 -12.34 -2.60
N TRP A 25 30.92 -12.00 -3.71
CA TRP A 25 31.58 -12.95 -4.58
C TRP A 25 33.02 -12.54 -4.86
N SER A 26 33.88 -13.53 -5.07
CA SER A 26 35.31 -13.36 -5.39
C SER A 26 35.81 -14.56 -6.19
N GLU A 27 37.12 -14.69 -6.40
CA GLU A 27 37.65 -15.94 -6.95
C GLU A 27 37.44 -17.11 -5.96
N PRO A 28 37.26 -18.36 -6.43
CA PRO A 28 37.08 -19.52 -5.55
C PRO A 28 38.24 -19.71 -4.57
N SER A 29 37.93 -20.07 -3.32
CA SER A 29 38.92 -20.29 -2.25
C SER A 29 39.78 -19.08 -1.86
N GLU A 30 39.42 -17.87 -2.33
CA GLU A 30 40.16 -16.64 -2.03
C GLU A 30 39.92 -16.16 -0.60
N HIS A 31 40.98 -15.69 0.08
CA HIS A 31 40.83 -15.08 1.41
C HIS A 31 40.31 -13.66 1.31
N ILE A 32 39.24 -13.38 2.05
CA ILE A 32 38.57 -12.08 2.09
C ILE A 32 38.70 -11.49 3.49
N CYS A 33 39.03 -10.20 3.54
CA CYS A 33 39.06 -9.40 4.76
C CYS A 33 38.04 -8.26 4.62
N VAL A 34 37.09 -8.21 5.56
CA VAL A 34 36.10 -7.13 5.67
C VAL A 34 36.45 -6.29 6.88
N GLN A 35 36.66 -5.00 6.67
CA GLN A 35 36.88 -4.01 7.71
C GLN A 35 35.73 -3.01 7.71
N ILE A 36 35.07 -2.84 8.85
CA ILE A 36 34.09 -1.77 9.09
C ILE A 36 34.53 -1.02 10.33
N ASP A 37 34.89 0.26 10.15
CA ASP A 37 35.57 1.07 11.18
C ASP A 37 36.82 0.33 11.75
N LYS A 38 36.79 -0.05 13.02
CA LYS A 38 37.87 -0.77 13.71
C LYS A 38 37.67 -2.28 13.72
N THR A 39 36.50 -2.75 13.30
CA THR A 39 36.17 -4.18 13.30
C THR A 39 36.70 -4.82 12.04
N ILE A 40 37.51 -5.87 12.20
CA ILE A 40 38.08 -6.64 11.10
C ILE A 40 37.63 -8.09 11.26
N VAL A 41 37.00 -8.62 10.22
CA VAL A 41 36.60 -10.02 10.12
C VAL A 41 37.14 -10.61 8.82
N LYS A 42 37.51 -11.90 8.86
CA LYS A 42 38.10 -12.60 7.73
C LYS A 42 37.31 -13.86 7.43
N THR A 43 37.28 -14.23 6.16
CA THR A 43 36.66 -15.47 5.68
C THR A 43 37.41 -15.98 4.45
N GLN A 44 36.97 -17.10 3.92
CA GLN A 44 37.42 -17.65 2.66
C GLN A 44 36.20 -17.88 1.77
N ALA A 45 36.29 -17.51 0.49
CA ALA A 45 35.28 -17.85 -0.49
C ALA A 45 35.19 -19.36 -0.70
N ASP A 46 33.98 -19.85 -0.95
CA ASP A 46 33.74 -21.25 -1.26
C ASP A 46 34.23 -21.63 -2.67
N GLY A 47 33.97 -22.88 -3.07
CA GLY A 47 34.35 -23.37 -4.40
C GLY A 47 33.61 -22.70 -5.56
N GLN A 48 32.55 -21.93 -5.30
CA GLN A 48 31.80 -21.15 -6.27
C GLN A 48 32.12 -19.64 -6.19
N GLY A 49 33.04 -19.24 -5.32
CA GLY A 49 33.43 -17.84 -5.12
C GLY A 49 32.51 -17.07 -4.16
N PHE A 50 31.47 -17.68 -3.58
CA PHE A 50 30.63 -17.01 -2.60
C PHE A 50 31.34 -16.95 -1.24
N TRP A 51 31.31 -15.79 -0.60
CA TRP A 51 31.85 -15.62 0.74
C TRP A 51 30.85 -14.90 1.62
N GLN A 52 30.92 -15.19 2.93
CA GLN A 52 30.14 -14.51 3.95
C GLN A 52 30.95 -14.37 5.24
N VAL A 53 30.76 -13.25 5.93
CA VAL A 53 31.25 -13.00 7.29
C VAL A 53 30.09 -12.59 8.19
N ALA A 54 30.25 -12.84 9.48
CA ALA A 54 29.36 -12.34 10.52
C ALA A 54 30.02 -11.14 11.21
N LEU A 55 29.50 -9.93 10.99
CA LEU A 55 29.90 -8.75 11.74
C LEU A 55 29.31 -8.86 13.16
N PRO A 56 30.12 -8.71 14.23
CA PRO A 56 29.60 -8.76 15.58
C PRO A 56 28.63 -7.60 15.87
N PRO A 57 27.75 -7.74 16.88
CA PRO A 57 26.84 -6.68 17.30
C PRO A 57 27.59 -5.36 17.51
N THR A 58 27.20 -4.35 16.72
CA THR A 58 27.86 -3.05 16.71
C THR A 58 26.84 -1.96 17.06
N LYS A 59 27.30 -0.92 17.76
CA LYS A 59 26.47 0.22 18.13
C LYS A 59 26.12 1.06 16.91
N CYS A 60 24.99 1.74 16.97
CA CYS A 60 24.56 2.65 15.92
C CYS A 60 25.58 3.77 15.68
N GLY A 61 25.71 4.20 14.43
CA GLY A 61 26.60 5.28 14.03
C GLY A 61 26.90 5.29 12.54
N GLY A 62 27.90 6.10 12.17
CA GLY A 62 28.39 6.24 10.81
C GLY A 62 28.39 7.71 10.33
N PRO A 63 28.84 7.96 9.09
CA PRO A 63 29.33 6.96 8.14
C PRO A 63 30.62 6.28 8.64
N PHE A 64 30.70 4.97 8.45
CA PHE A 64 31.92 4.19 8.68
C PHE A 64 32.56 3.84 7.34
N ASP A 65 33.89 3.85 7.27
CA ASP A 65 34.63 3.23 6.16
C ASP A 65 34.38 1.72 6.19
N CYS A 66 33.85 1.19 5.09
CA CYS A 66 33.69 -0.23 4.80
C CYS A 66 34.67 -0.61 3.69
N ILE A 67 35.69 -1.40 4.05
CA ILE A 67 36.76 -1.82 3.14
C ILE A 67 36.74 -3.34 3.06
N ILE A 68 36.53 -3.88 1.86
CA ILE A 68 36.61 -5.30 1.56
C ILE A 68 37.82 -5.51 0.68
N SER A 69 38.75 -6.34 1.10
CA SER A 69 39.98 -6.65 0.35
C SER A 69 40.14 -8.15 0.17
N ALA A 70 40.55 -8.54 -1.03
CA ALA A 70 40.85 -9.91 -1.39
C ALA A 70 42.36 -10.16 -1.49
N GLU A 71 42.79 -11.42 -1.32
CA GLU A 71 44.20 -11.82 -1.40
C GLU A 71 44.85 -11.49 -2.75
N SER A 72 44.08 -11.49 -3.85
CA SER A 72 44.53 -11.07 -5.18
C SER A 72 44.94 -9.59 -5.28
N GLY A 73 44.55 -8.75 -4.31
CA GLY A 73 44.75 -7.30 -4.33
C GLY A 73 43.52 -6.50 -4.76
N ASP A 74 42.43 -7.16 -5.18
CA ASP A 74 41.13 -6.50 -5.40
C ASP A 74 40.63 -5.87 -4.10
N SER A 75 40.07 -4.66 -4.17
CA SER A 75 39.43 -4.03 -3.01
C SER A 75 38.24 -3.15 -3.38
N ILE A 76 37.25 -3.15 -2.50
CA ILE A 76 36.07 -2.29 -2.54
C ILE A 76 36.13 -1.37 -1.32
N ARG A 77 35.96 -0.08 -1.53
CA ARG A 77 35.83 0.92 -0.46
C ARG A 77 34.56 1.72 -0.65
N GLN A 78 33.74 1.75 0.39
CA GLN A 78 32.46 2.47 0.42
C GLN A 78 32.14 2.88 1.86
N HIS A 79 31.09 3.65 2.04
CA HIS A 79 30.56 4.02 3.35
C HIS A 79 29.39 3.12 3.74
N CYS A 80 29.25 2.83 5.02
CA CYS A 80 28.03 2.24 5.56
C CYS A 80 27.62 2.94 6.86
N TYR A 81 26.37 2.72 7.27
CA TYR A 81 25.81 3.16 8.53
C TYR A 81 25.38 1.94 9.32
N ILE A 82 25.28 2.08 10.63
CA ILE A 82 24.74 1.05 11.52
C ILE A 82 23.59 1.68 12.29
N GLY A 83 22.41 1.07 12.24
CA GLY A 83 21.17 1.67 12.73
C GLY A 83 19.99 0.70 12.71
N GLU A 84 18.77 1.24 12.59
CA GLU A 84 17.55 0.43 12.53
C GLU A 84 17.15 0.16 11.08
N VAL A 85 16.90 -1.10 10.73
CA VAL A 85 16.60 -1.54 9.36
C VAL A 85 15.23 -2.18 9.31
N PHE A 86 14.40 -1.72 8.39
CA PHE A 86 13.03 -2.22 8.21
C PHE A 86 12.81 -2.69 6.77
N LEU A 87 12.20 -3.87 6.63
CA LEU A 87 11.73 -4.36 5.34
C LEU A 87 10.31 -3.81 5.11
N CYS A 88 10.15 -2.94 4.13
CA CYS A 88 8.87 -2.33 3.76
C CYS A 88 8.34 -3.02 2.51
N SER A 89 7.28 -3.81 2.64
CA SER A 89 6.80 -4.69 1.57
C SER A 89 5.29 -4.65 1.40
N GLY A 90 4.84 -5.13 0.24
CA GLY A 90 3.44 -5.23 -0.12
C GLY A 90 3.19 -4.64 -1.50
N GLN A 91 2.05 -3.97 -1.68
CA GLN A 91 1.62 -3.47 -2.98
C GLN A 91 1.62 -1.94 -3.08
N SER A 92 0.77 -1.39 -3.95
CA SER A 92 0.74 0.04 -4.32
C SER A 92 0.64 0.98 -3.13
N ASN A 93 -0.07 0.61 -2.07
CA ASN A 93 -0.18 1.45 -0.87
C ASN A 93 1.12 1.54 -0.03
N MET A 94 1.98 0.50 -0.07
CA MET A 94 3.35 0.55 0.45
C MET A 94 4.28 1.25 -0.54
N GLU A 95 4.08 1.05 -1.85
CA GLU A 95 4.94 1.60 -2.90
C GLU A 95 4.78 3.11 -3.08
N LEU A 96 3.58 3.65 -2.82
CA LEU A 96 3.18 5.01 -3.16
C LEU A 96 4.26 6.04 -2.78
N PRO A 97 4.87 6.72 -3.75
CA PRO A 97 5.96 7.65 -3.49
C PRO A 97 5.44 8.94 -2.84
N MET A 98 6.29 9.62 -2.07
CA MET A 98 6.02 10.97 -1.57
C MET A 98 5.69 11.95 -2.70
N GLU A 99 6.21 11.74 -3.92
CA GLU A 99 5.91 12.57 -5.08
C GLU A 99 4.42 12.58 -5.44
N ALA A 100 3.72 11.46 -5.26
CA ALA A 100 2.27 11.39 -5.46
C ALA A 100 1.50 12.27 -4.46
N LEU A 101 2.13 12.63 -3.33
CA LEU A 101 1.56 13.43 -2.25
C LEU A 101 2.23 14.80 -2.12
N ARG A 102 3.07 15.20 -3.10
CA ARG A 102 3.84 16.45 -3.05
C ARG A 102 2.99 17.67 -2.75
N PHE A 103 1.82 17.75 -3.38
CA PHE A 103 0.91 18.87 -3.25
C PHE A 103 0.08 18.84 -1.96
N ASP A 104 -0.06 17.68 -1.30
CA ASP A 104 -0.74 17.58 -0.01
C ASP A 104 0.22 17.88 1.14
N TYR A 105 1.52 17.62 0.94
CA TYR A 105 2.56 17.87 1.93
C TYR A 105 3.69 18.78 1.41
N PRO A 106 3.40 19.99 0.88
CA PRO A 106 4.42 20.84 0.26
C PRO A 106 5.51 21.28 1.25
N LYS A 107 5.16 21.44 2.53
CA LYS A 107 6.11 21.80 3.59
C LYS A 107 7.16 20.72 3.86
N THR A 108 6.85 19.47 3.55
CA THR A 108 7.78 18.34 3.77
C THR A 108 8.97 18.44 2.83
N TYR A 109 8.76 18.89 1.60
CA TYR A 109 9.81 19.12 0.59
C TYR A 109 10.70 20.32 0.91
N ALA A 110 10.22 21.25 1.74
CA ALA A 110 11.00 22.39 2.22
C ALA A 110 11.71 22.12 3.56
N SER A 111 11.57 20.91 4.12
CA SER A 111 12.21 20.56 5.40
C SER A 111 13.70 20.26 5.23
N ALA A 112 14.46 20.37 6.32
CA ALA A 112 15.89 20.08 6.30
C ALA A 112 16.17 18.61 5.96
N ASP A 113 17.24 18.37 5.21
CA ASP A 113 17.71 17.04 4.86
C ASP A 113 17.96 16.17 6.10
N ASP A 114 17.64 14.87 6.01
CA ASP A 114 17.99 13.86 7.01
C ASP A 114 18.76 12.74 6.33
N HIS A 115 20.06 12.96 6.11
CA HIS A 115 20.92 11.99 5.41
C HIS A 115 21.10 10.65 6.13
N LEU A 116 20.64 10.55 7.38
CA LEU A 116 20.63 9.34 8.19
C LEU A 116 19.36 8.52 8.01
N LEU A 117 18.33 9.06 7.36
CA LEU A 117 17.19 8.30 6.83
C LEU A 117 17.51 7.90 5.39
N ARG A 118 17.59 6.59 5.13
CA ARG A 118 17.98 6.08 3.81
C ARG A 118 17.02 5.00 3.34
N GLN A 119 16.77 4.95 2.03
CA GLN A 119 15.93 3.93 1.40
C GLN A 119 16.71 3.20 0.31
N TYR A 120 16.52 1.88 0.23
CA TYR A 120 16.85 1.05 -0.92
C TYR A 120 15.55 0.56 -1.53
N LYS A 121 15.16 1.09 -2.69
CA LYS A 121 13.99 0.60 -3.43
C LYS A 121 14.45 -0.52 -4.37
N VAL A 122 13.87 -1.71 -4.18
CA VAL A 122 14.05 -2.83 -5.11
C VAL A 122 13.26 -2.53 -6.38
N ASN A 123 13.94 -2.60 -7.51
CA ASN A 123 13.30 -2.51 -8.82
C ASN A 123 12.56 -3.80 -9.14
N THR A 124 11.53 -3.71 -9.99
CA THR A 124 10.73 -4.87 -10.36
C THR A 124 11.58 -5.89 -11.11
N GLU A 125 11.75 -7.05 -10.49
CA GLU A 125 12.43 -8.21 -11.06
C GLU A 125 11.52 -9.43 -10.84
N ILE A 126 11.41 -10.29 -11.85
CA ILE A 126 10.52 -11.45 -11.82
C ILE A 126 11.30 -12.69 -12.21
N ASP A 127 11.10 -13.80 -11.49
CA ASP A 127 11.63 -15.09 -11.91
C ASP A 127 10.72 -16.24 -11.46
N PHE A 128 10.30 -17.07 -12.42
CA PHE A 128 9.39 -18.21 -12.17
C PHE A 128 10.10 -19.47 -11.66
N HIS A 129 11.43 -19.51 -11.71
CA HIS A 129 12.24 -20.71 -11.56
C HIS A 129 13.28 -20.58 -10.45
N GLU A 130 14.07 -19.52 -10.47
CA GLU A 130 15.26 -19.39 -9.66
C GLU A 130 15.18 -18.21 -8.71
N ARG A 131 15.65 -18.43 -7.48
CA ARG A 131 15.84 -17.36 -6.51
C ARG A 131 17.06 -16.55 -6.92
N HIS A 132 16.88 -15.26 -7.15
CA HIS A 132 18.00 -14.37 -7.44
C HIS A 132 18.93 -14.26 -6.21
N ARG A 133 20.24 -14.16 -6.47
CA ARG A 133 21.25 -13.94 -5.42
C ARG A 133 21.60 -12.46 -5.21
N ASP A 134 21.30 -11.63 -6.21
CA ASP A 134 21.49 -10.17 -6.19
C ASP A 134 20.42 -9.51 -7.07
N HIS A 135 20.17 -8.23 -6.85
CA HIS A 135 19.35 -7.42 -7.75
C HIS A 135 20.16 -6.99 -8.98
N ALA A 136 19.50 -6.93 -10.14
CA ALA A 136 20.09 -6.37 -11.36
C ALA A 136 20.44 -4.88 -11.20
N SER A 137 19.64 -4.16 -10.41
CA SER A 137 19.85 -2.74 -10.11
C SER A 137 19.30 -2.33 -8.74
N GLY A 138 19.79 -1.21 -8.23
CA GLY A 138 19.34 -0.63 -6.97
C GLY A 138 20.46 0.13 -6.28
N GLU A 139 20.07 1.15 -5.51
CA GLU A 139 21.01 2.00 -4.77
C GLU A 139 20.37 2.52 -3.49
N TRP A 140 21.21 2.83 -2.49
CA TRP A 140 20.76 3.47 -1.25
C TRP A 140 20.71 4.99 -1.43
N LYS A 141 19.51 5.55 -1.32
CA LYS A 141 19.29 7.00 -1.37
C LYS A 141 19.11 7.55 0.03
N ALA A 142 19.89 8.58 0.37
CA ALA A 142 19.69 9.36 1.59
C ALA A 142 18.56 10.38 1.39
N CYS A 143 17.73 10.62 2.39
CA CYS A 143 16.62 11.56 2.31
C CYS A 143 17.11 13.01 2.26
N ASN A 144 16.84 13.69 1.16
CA ASN A 144 17.10 15.11 0.95
C ASN A 144 16.05 15.72 0.00
N ALA A 145 16.16 17.02 -0.29
CA ALA A 145 15.23 17.73 -1.18
C ALA A 145 15.05 17.07 -2.58
N ASP A 146 16.09 16.43 -3.11
CA ASP A 146 16.07 15.83 -4.45
C ASP A 146 15.51 14.39 -4.45
N SER A 147 15.78 13.62 -3.38
CA SER A 147 15.44 12.20 -3.31
C SER A 147 14.14 11.91 -2.59
N ILE A 148 13.63 12.83 -1.77
CA ILE A 148 12.43 12.61 -0.94
C ILE A 148 11.23 12.13 -1.77
N GLY A 149 11.07 12.64 -2.99
CA GLY A 149 9.98 12.25 -3.90
C GLY A 149 9.96 10.76 -4.23
N GLU A 150 11.11 10.08 -4.14
CA GLU A 150 11.25 8.64 -4.44
C GLU A 150 11.02 7.74 -3.22
N PHE A 151 10.90 8.31 -2.02
CA PHE A 151 10.62 7.53 -0.82
C PHE A 151 9.17 7.06 -0.84
N SER A 152 8.93 5.81 -0.42
CA SER A 152 7.58 5.39 -0.04
C SER A 152 7.04 6.33 1.03
N ALA A 153 5.84 6.87 0.83
CA ALA A 153 5.26 7.84 1.75
C ALA A 153 5.11 7.27 3.17
N ILE A 154 4.66 6.02 3.29
CA ILE A 154 4.51 5.36 4.59
C ILE A 154 5.88 5.10 5.21
N ALA A 155 6.81 4.52 4.44
CA ALA A 155 8.14 4.21 4.93
C ALA A 155 8.89 5.49 5.37
N TYR A 156 8.74 6.60 4.63
CA TYR A 156 9.28 7.91 4.97
C TYR A 156 8.78 8.41 6.31
N TRP A 157 7.45 8.50 6.51
CA TRP A 157 6.88 9.00 7.75
C TRP A 157 7.24 8.10 8.94
N PHE A 158 7.16 6.78 8.76
CA PHE A 158 7.53 5.80 9.77
C PHE A 158 9.02 5.92 10.14
N GLY A 159 9.90 5.92 9.14
CA GLY A 159 11.34 6.03 9.32
C GLY A 159 11.74 7.33 10.00
N ARG A 160 11.06 8.45 9.71
CA ARG A 160 11.26 9.72 10.43
C ARG A 160 10.90 9.64 11.91
N SER A 161 9.81 8.94 12.24
CA SER A 161 9.41 8.73 13.64
C SER A 161 10.42 7.85 14.38
N ILE A 162 10.94 6.80 13.74
CA ILE A 162 12.03 5.97 14.29
C ILE A 162 13.32 6.79 14.44
N ARG A 163 13.71 7.59 13.44
CA ARG A 163 14.87 8.50 13.50
C ARG A 163 14.80 9.41 14.72
N LYS A 164 13.61 10.00 14.96
CA LYS A 164 13.37 10.88 16.10
C LYS A 164 13.43 10.13 17.43
N LEU A 165 12.91 8.90 17.49
CA LEU A 165 12.94 8.07 18.70
C LEU A 165 14.36 7.64 19.08
N CYS A 166 15.10 7.11 18.11
CA CYS A 166 16.39 6.44 18.35
C CYS A 166 17.59 7.39 18.24
N GLY A 167 17.47 8.49 17.49
CA GLY A 167 18.61 9.35 17.13
C GLY A 167 19.66 8.67 16.22
N ALA A 168 19.43 7.41 15.82
CA ALA A 168 20.33 6.57 15.03
C ALA A 168 19.95 6.53 13.54
N PRO A 169 20.85 6.16 12.61
CA PRO A 169 20.50 5.92 11.21
C PRO A 169 19.33 4.94 11.06
N VAL A 170 18.51 5.14 10.02
CA VAL A 170 17.38 4.28 9.69
C VAL A 170 17.45 3.89 8.21
N GLY A 171 17.44 2.59 7.94
CA GLY A 171 17.39 2.00 6.62
C GLY A 171 16.01 1.43 6.31
N LEU A 172 15.46 1.81 5.17
CA LEU A 172 14.19 1.31 4.65
C LEU A 172 14.45 0.49 3.39
N ILE A 173 14.34 -0.83 3.48
CA ILE A 173 14.43 -1.71 2.31
C ILE A 173 13.02 -1.83 1.75
N ASN A 174 12.74 -1.10 0.67
CA ASN A 174 11.42 -1.04 0.05
C ASN A 174 11.32 -2.10 -1.06
N VAL A 175 10.63 -3.20 -0.75
CA VAL A 175 10.36 -4.35 -1.64
C VAL A 175 8.87 -4.42 -1.91
N SER A 176 8.36 -3.48 -2.69
CA SER A 176 6.93 -3.37 -2.99
C SER A 176 6.65 -3.35 -4.49
N LEU A 177 5.45 -3.79 -4.89
CA LEU A 177 5.00 -3.69 -6.27
C LEU A 177 3.48 -3.49 -6.38
N GLY A 178 3.06 -2.42 -7.04
CA GLY A 178 1.66 -2.11 -7.32
C GLY A 178 0.87 -3.27 -7.89
N GLY A 179 -0.30 -3.53 -7.29
CA GLY A 179 -1.24 -4.57 -7.72
C GLY A 179 -0.81 -6.01 -7.44
N SER A 180 0.39 -6.26 -6.87
CA SER A 180 0.83 -7.62 -6.60
C SER A 180 -0.04 -8.31 -5.55
N PRO A 181 -0.57 -9.51 -5.82
CA PRO A 181 -1.28 -10.30 -4.84
C PRO A 181 -0.29 -11.12 -3.98
N ILE A 182 -0.74 -11.63 -2.83
CA ILE A 182 0.13 -12.27 -1.83
C ILE A 182 0.86 -13.51 -2.36
N GLU A 183 0.24 -14.28 -3.26
CA GLU A 183 0.83 -15.48 -3.84
C GLU A 183 2.12 -15.21 -4.63
N SER A 184 2.31 -13.98 -5.13
CA SER A 184 3.56 -13.57 -5.79
C SER A 184 4.76 -13.50 -4.83
N TRP A 185 4.49 -13.39 -3.53
CA TRP A 185 5.46 -13.21 -2.45
C TRP A 185 5.71 -14.48 -1.63
N ILE A 186 5.18 -15.61 -2.10
CA ILE A 186 5.31 -16.94 -1.48
C ILE A 186 6.08 -17.85 -2.43
N ASP A 187 6.97 -18.69 -1.91
CA ASP A 187 7.72 -19.63 -2.72
C ASP A 187 6.87 -20.81 -3.22
N SER A 188 7.31 -21.45 -4.32
CA SER A 188 6.54 -22.53 -4.94
C SER A 188 6.26 -23.71 -4.00
N ALA A 189 7.14 -23.99 -3.03
CA ALA A 189 6.95 -25.07 -2.08
C ALA A 189 5.85 -24.74 -1.06
N SER A 190 5.80 -23.51 -0.55
CA SER A 190 4.74 -23.09 0.37
C SER A 190 3.39 -22.96 -0.34
N LEU A 191 3.39 -22.72 -1.66
CA LEU A 191 2.18 -22.71 -2.49
C LEU A 191 1.55 -24.10 -2.68
N GLU A 192 2.20 -25.21 -2.33
CA GLU A 192 1.59 -26.55 -2.38
C GLU A 192 0.31 -26.68 -1.53
N ARG A 193 0.13 -25.77 -0.56
CA ARG A 193 -1.08 -25.65 0.25
C ARG A 193 -2.26 -25.00 -0.47
N PHE A 194 -2.03 -24.40 -1.63
CA PHE A 194 -3.01 -23.63 -2.40
C PHE A 194 -3.05 -24.13 -3.86
N PRO A 195 -3.75 -25.24 -4.16
CA PRO A 195 -3.73 -25.87 -5.48
C PRO A 195 -4.15 -24.93 -6.63
N GLU A 196 -5.10 -24.04 -6.39
CA GLU A 196 -5.55 -23.04 -7.37
C GLU A 196 -4.41 -22.10 -7.81
N GLU A 197 -3.51 -21.75 -6.89
CA GLU A 197 -2.34 -20.92 -7.21
C GLU A 197 -1.28 -21.71 -7.98
N LEU A 198 -1.10 -23.00 -7.69
CA LEU A 198 -0.23 -23.85 -8.50
C LEU A 198 -0.75 -24.01 -9.94
N GLU A 199 -2.07 -24.12 -10.12
CA GLU A 199 -2.69 -24.14 -11.45
C GLU A 199 -2.45 -22.84 -12.22
N ARG A 200 -2.51 -21.69 -11.53
CA ARG A 200 -2.17 -20.37 -12.10
C ARG A 200 -0.68 -20.23 -12.42
N LEU A 201 0.20 -20.86 -11.65
CA LEU A 201 1.66 -20.84 -11.88
C LEU A 201 2.06 -21.71 -13.08
N ARG A 202 1.44 -22.88 -13.26
CA ARG A 202 1.86 -23.92 -14.20
C ARG A 202 2.09 -23.43 -15.65
N PRO A 203 1.23 -22.59 -16.27
CA PRO A 203 1.44 -22.12 -17.64
C PRO A 203 2.72 -21.29 -17.83
N HIS A 204 3.24 -20.72 -16.75
CA HIS A 204 4.40 -19.85 -16.78
C HIS A 204 5.73 -20.57 -16.49
N LEU A 205 5.67 -21.85 -16.08
CA LEU A 205 6.85 -22.69 -15.85
C LEU A 205 7.45 -23.25 -17.15
N GLU A 206 6.77 -23.10 -18.29
CA GLU A 206 7.36 -23.45 -19.58
C GLU A 206 8.36 -22.37 -20.02
N LYS A 207 9.58 -22.78 -20.39
CA LYS A 207 10.63 -21.85 -20.84
C LYS A 207 10.14 -20.94 -21.97
N GLY A 208 10.21 -19.62 -21.75
CA GLY A 208 9.81 -18.60 -22.72
C GLY A 208 8.29 -18.39 -22.84
N ALA A 209 7.47 -19.12 -22.08
CA ALA A 209 6.03 -18.87 -22.04
C ALA A 209 5.65 -17.52 -21.40
N PRO A 210 6.26 -17.07 -20.29
CA PRO A 210 5.95 -15.75 -19.71
C PRO A 210 6.14 -14.60 -20.70
N ASP A 211 7.31 -14.54 -21.36
CA ASP A 211 7.62 -13.50 -22.35
C ASP A 211 6.66 -13.54 -23.54
N ARG A 212 6.27 -14.75 -23.98
CA ARG A 212 5.32 -14.93 -25.08
C ARG A 212 3.93 -14.41 -24.71
N LEU A 213 3.42 -14.78 -23.53
CA LEU A 213 2.09 -14.38 -23.06
C LEU A 213 2.01 -12.87 -22.81
N SER A 214 3.01 -12.32 -22.11
CA SER A 214 3.11 -10.87 -21.89
C SER A 214 3.15 -10.11 -23.20
N ARG A 215 4.04 -10.48 -24.13
CA ARG A 215 4.14 -9.83 -25.45
C ARG A 215 2.83 -9.91 -26.24
N GLN A 216 2.18 -11.07 -26.27
CA GLN A 216 0.90 -11.25 -26.96
C GLN A 216 -0.18 -10.31 -26.40
N SER A 217 -0.30 -10.21 -25.08
CA SER A 217 -1.27 -9.32 -24.45
C SER A 217 -1.00 -7.84 -24.75
N LEU A 218 0.27 -7.41 -24.71
CA LEU A 218 0.67 -6.03 -25.03
C LEU A 218 0.45 -5.69 -26.52
N GLU A 219 0.78 -6.61 -27.44
CA GLU A 219 0.53 -6.44 -28.87
C GLU A 219 -0.97 -6.32 -29.19
N GLU A 220 -1.84 -7.00 -28.43
CA GLU A 220 -3.28 -6.89 -28.58
C GLU A 220 -3.82 -5.54 -28.09
N ILE A 221 -3.30 -5.03 -26.97
CA ILE A 221 -3.61 -3.69 -26.44
C ILE A 221 -3.12 -2.62 -27.43
N GLU A 222 -1.87 -2.68 -27.88
CA GLU A 222 -1.31 -1.71 -28.83
C GLU A 222 -2.09 -1.69 -30.15
N ARG A 223 -2.49 -2.87 -30.65
CA ARG A 223 -3.35 -2.98 -31.84
C ARG A 223 -4.70 -2.29 -31.62
N TRP A 224 -5.31 -2.49 -30.45
CA TRP A 224 -6.57 -1.84 -30.10
C TRP A 224 -6.45 -0.31 -30.07
N HIS A 225 -5.40 0.25 -29.46
CA HIS A 225 -5.16 1.71 -29.47
C HIS A 225 -4.92 2.25 -30.89
N LYS A 226 -4.11 1.55 -31.71
CA LYS A 226 -3.88 1.93 -33.12
C LYS A 226 -5.16 1.93 -33.95
N GLU A 227 -6.02 0.93 -33.77
CA GLU A 227 -7.34 0.87 -34.41
C GLU A 227 -8.24 2.04 -33.96
N LEU A 228 -8.17 2.42 -32.68
CA LEU A 228 -8.94 3.52 -32.12
C LEU A 228 -8.47 4.90 -32.64
N ASP A 229 -7.17 5.10 -32.77
CA ASP A 229 -6.56 6.33 -33.31
C ASP A 229 -6.83 6.48 -34.81
N GLY A 230 -6.79 5.38 -35.56
CA GLY A 230 -7.13 5.38 -36.99
C GLY A 230 -8.58 5.79 -37.30
N LYS A 231 -9.47 5.76 -36.29
CA LYS A 231 -10.89 6.16 -36.39
C LYS A 231 -11.15 7.62 -35.99
N GLN A 232 -10.12 8.38 -35.61
CA GLN A 232 -10.28 9.75 -35.11
C GLN A 232 -10.85 10.69 -36.19
N GLY A 233 -11.94 11.39 -35.87
CA GLY A 233 -12.60 12.33 -36.79
C GLY A 233 -13.67 11.72 -37.71
N ALA A 234 -13.99 10.42 -37.55
CA ALA A 234 -15.08 9.75 -38.27
C ALA A 234 -16.48 9.95 -37.62
N VAL A 235 -16.57 10.67 -36.49
CA VAL A 235 -17.79 10.88 -35.70
C VAL A 235 -18.21 12.35 -35.78
N ALA A 236 -19.53 12.62 -35.73
CA ALA A 236 -20.09 13.98 -35.80
C ALA A 236 -19.50 14.92 -34.71
N ASN A 237 -19.31 16.19 -35.09
CA ASN A 237 -18.57 17.22 -34.33
C ASN A 237 -19.41 17.96 -33.27
N ASP A 238 -20.58 17.44 -32.90
CA ASP A 238 -21.48 18.16 -31.99
C ASP A 238 -20.96 18.06 -30.55
N TRP A 239 -20.95 19.21 -29.88
CA TRP A 239 -20.61 19.30 -28.46
C TRP A 239 -21.86 19.02 -27.63
N GLU A 240 -21.70 18.18 -26.63
CA GLU A 240 -22.72 17.86 -25.63
C GLU A 240 -22.24 18.29 -24.25
N GLU A 241 -23.18 18.48 -23.31
CA GLU A 241 -22.85 18.84 -21.92
C GLU A 241 -22.77 17.60 -21.02
N ILE A 242 -21.87 17.65 -20.05
CA ILE A 242 -21.72 16.63 -19.00
C ILE A 242 -21.40 17.29 -17.65
N GLN A 243 -22.02 16.80 -16.59
CA GLN A 243 -21.79 17.25 -15.23
C GLN A 243 -20.61 16.47 -14.63
N LEU A 244 -19.56 17.17 -14.19
CA LEU A 244 -18.36 16.57 -13.59
C LEU A 244 -18.02 17.23 -12.23
N PRO A 245 -17.42 16.50 -11.28
CA PRO A 245 -17.07 15.08 -11.36
C PRO A 245 -18.28 14.17 -11.13
N ASP A 246 -18.49 13.19 -12.01
CA ASP A 246 -19.46 12.12 -11.83
C ASP A 246 -19.11 10.91 -12.73
N THR A 247 -19.84 9.80 -12.55
CA THR A 247 -19.84 8.66 -13.47
C THR A 247 -20.54 9.02 -14.78
N PHE A 248 -20.17 8.37 -15.88
CA PHE A 248 -20.85 8.56 -17.16
C PHE A 248 -22.21 7.83 -17.23
N LYS A 249 -22.64 7.18 -16.15
CA LYS A 249 -23.92 6.48 -16.09
C LYS A 249 -25.08 7.47 -16.22
N GLY A 250 -26.08 7.15 -17.04
CA GLY A 250 -27.20 8.06 -17.31
C GLY A 250 -26.86 9.24 -18.23
N THR A 251 -25.66 9.27 -18.82
CA THR A 251 -25.24 10.30 -19.78
C THR A 251 -25.14 9.72 -21.21
N GLY A 252 -24.85 10.55 -22.21
CA GLY A 252 -24.56 10.10 -23.58
C GLY A 252 -23.29 9.22 -23.71
N LEU A 253 -22.50 9.11 -22.63
CA LEU A 253 -21.29 8.29 -22.52
C LEU A 253 -21.48 7.02 -21.66
N GLU A 254 -22.70 6.65 -21.29
CA GLU A 254 -22.92 5.40 -20.54
C GLU A 254 -22.43 4.18 -21.35
N GLY A 255 -21.57 3.36 -20.72
CA GLY A 255 -20.98 2.20 -21.39
C GLY A 255 -19.94 2.54 -22.47
N PHE A 256 -19.53 3.81 -22.58
CA PHE A 256 -18.69 4.28 -23.68
C PHE A 256 -17.28 3.70 -23.64
N VAL A 257 -16.83 3.22 -24.80
CA VAL A 257 -15.46 2.78 -25.05
C VAL A 257 -14.92 3.54 -26.26
N GLY A 258 -13.81 4.24 -26.09
CA GLY A 258 -13.19 5.06 -27.14
C GLY A 258 -12.51 6.32 -26.60
N LYS A 259 -12.35 7.35 -27.44
CA LYS A 259 -11.74 8.63 -27.04
C LYS A 259 -12.77 9.76 -27.08
N VAL A 260 -12.77 10.57 -26.02
CA VAL A 260 -13.56 11.81 -25.92
C VAL A 260 -12.65 12.99 -25.66
N GLU A 261 -13.02 14.14 -26.22
CA GLU A 261 -12.43 15.43 -25.85
C GLU A 261 -13.42 16.14 -24.93
N LEU A 262 -12.95 16.55 -23.76
CA LEU A 262 -13.70 17.37 -22.82
C LEU A 262 -13.05 18.74 -22.73
N ARG A 263 -13.88 19.79 -22.55
CA ARG A 263 -13.42 21.16 -22.38
C ARG A 263 -14.13 21.88 -21.25
N LYS A 264 -13.38 22.74 -20.58
CA LYS A 264 -13.87 23.74 -19.62
C LYS A 264 -13.28 25.10 -19.97
N THR A 265 -14.12 26.13 -19.97
CA THR A 265 -13.68 27.50 -20.14
C THR A 265 -13.79 28.23 -18.81
N ILE A 266 -12.73 28.93 -18.42
CA ILE A 266 -12.69 29.80 -17.23
C ILE A 266 -12.25 31.20 -17.65
N TYR A 267 -12.57 32.20 -16.82
CA TYR A 267 -12.17 33.59 -17.05
C TYR A 267 -11.32 34.08 -15.89
N LEU A 268 -10.14 34.62 -16.20
CA LEU A 268 -9.20 35.16 -15.21
C LEU A 268 -9.06 36.67 -15.37
N THR A 269 -8.96 37.39 -14.27
CA THR A 269 -8.55 38.79 -14.23
C THR A 269 -7.03 38.90 -14.30
N SER A 270 -6.48 40.08 -14.62
CA SER A 270 -5.03 40.27 -14.69
C SER A 270 -4.32 39.94 -13.37
N SER A 271 -4.98 40.14 -12.21
CA SER A 271 -4.43 39.82 -10.89
C SER A 271 -4.40 38.32 -10.58
N GLN A 272 -5.19 37.52 -11.29
CA GLN A 272 -5.25 36.06 -11.10
C GLN A 272 -4.22 35.31 -11.93
N VAL A 273 -3.64 35.96 -12.93
CA VAL A 273 -2.57 35.38 -13.76
C VAL A 273 -1.28 35.36 -12.95
N CYS A 274 -0.96 34.21 -12.37
CA CYS A 274 0.26 33.99 -11.61
C CYS A 274 1.33 33.23 -12.43
N GLN A 275 2.56 33.19 -11.90
CA GLN A 275 3.67 32.50 -12.55
C GLN A 275 3.62 30.99 -12.38
N ASN A 276 3.05 30.51 -11.27
CA ASN A 276 2.95 29.09 -10.96
C ASN A 276 1.54 28.80 -10.47
N SER A 277 0.83 27.92 -11.17
CA SER A 277 -0.47 27.42 -10.76
C SER A 277 -0.51 25.90 -10.82
N LEU A 278 -1.45 25.30 -10.10
CA LEU A 278 -1.65 23.85 -10.06
C LEU A 278 -3.06 23.54 -10.57
N LEU A 279 -3.14 22.81 -11.66
CA LEU A 279 -4.38 22.22 -12.14
C LEU A 279 -4.55 20.85 -11.47
N ARG A 280 -5.60 20.70 -10.67
CA ARG A 280 -5.97 19.44 -10.02
C ARG A 280 -7.34 19.01 -10.54
N LEU A 281 -7.41 17.88 -11.22
CA LEU A 281 -8.66 17.38 -11.82
C LEU A 281 -9.20 16.12 -11.14
N GLY A 282 -8.64 15.72 -9.99
CA GLY A 282 -8.99 14.45 -9.34
C GLY A 282 -8.49 13.25 -10.14
N THR A 283 -9.22 12.15 -10.15
CA THR A 283 -8.87 10.93 -10.89
C THR A 283 -9.90 10.66 -11.99
N TRP A 284 -9.43 10.27 -13.17
CA TRP A 284 -10.23 10.07 -14.38
C TRP A 284 -10.05 8.63 -14.85
N SER A 285 -11.05 8.05 -15.52
CA SER A 285 -10.92 6.69 -16.07
C SER A 285 -9.71 6.54 -16.99
N ASP A 286 -9.01 5.42 -16.86
CA ASP A 286 -7.95 4.96 -17.76
C ASP A 286 -6.90 6.05 -18.08
N GLU A 287 -6.82 6.52 -19.34
CA GLU A 287 -5.76 7.40 -19.83
C GLU A 287 -6.28 8.81 -20.20
N ASP A 288 -5.55 9.85 -19.79
CA ASP A 288 -5.80 11.23 -20.20
C ASP A 288 -4.57 11.95 -20.74
N GLU A 289 -4.81 12.90 -21.66
CA GLU A 289 -3.89 13.98 -22.00
C GLU A 289 -4.57 15.33 -21.71
N THR A 290 -3.91 16.17 -20.91
CA THR A 290 -4.47 17.45 -20.45
C THR A 290 -3.68 18.63 -21.01
N TYR A 291 -4.43 19.63 -21.49
CA TYR A 291 -3.92 20.86 -22.10
C TYR A 291 -4.58 22.09 -21.49
N VAL A 292 -3.82 23.18 -21.36
CA VAL A 292 -4.33 24.51 -20.99
C VAL A 292 -3.91 25.50 -22.06
N ASN A 293 -4.88 26.19 -22.68
CA ASN A 293 -4.64 27.12 -23.80
C ASN A 293 -3.75 26.50 -24.89
N GLU A 294 -4.06 25.27 -25.32
CA GLU A 294 -3.31 24.44 -26.28
C GLU A 294 -1.89 24.02 -25.85
N HIS A 295 -1.45 24.35 -24.63
CA HIS A 295 -0.18 23.86 -24.08
C HIS A 295 -0.42 22.56 -23.33
N PHE A 296 0.33 21.50 -23.65
CA PHE A 296 0.31 20.25 -22.91
C PHE A 296 0.83 20.48 -21.49
N VAL A 297 0.08 20.04 -20.47
CA VAL A 297 0.46 20.19 -19.05
C VAL A 297 0.67 18.85 -18.35
N GLY A 298 0.15 17.75 -18.90
CA GLY A 298 0.43 16.41 -18.39
C GLY A 298 -0.52 15.34 -18.90
N ALA A 299 -0.24 14.11 -18.50
CA ALA A 299 -1.01 12.93 -18.85
C ALA A 299 -0.90 11.88 -17.73
N LYS A 300 -1.88 10.97 -17.63
CA LYS A 300 -1.84 9.78 -16.76
C LYS A 300 -2.42 8.60 -17.51
N GLY A 301 -1.90 7.39 -17.25
CA GLY A 301 -2.30 6.15 -17.94
C GLY A 301 -3.10 5.16 -17.09
N ASN A 302 -3.63 5.58 -15.93
CA ASN A 302 -4.49 4.73 -15.11
C ASN A 302 -5.52 5.55 -14.31
N GLN A 303 -6.54 4.87 -13.79
CA GLN A 303 -7.64 5.52 -13.09
C GLN A 303 -7.40 5.93 -11.63
N TYR A 304 -6.24 5.59 -11.05
CA TYR A 304 -6.00 5.78 -9.62
C TYR A 304 -5.05 6.96 -9.32
N GLU A 305 -4.29 7.44 -10.30
CA GLU A 305 -3.41 8.58 -10.11
C GLU A 305 -4.15 9.92 -10.17
N SER A 306 -3.91 10.82 -9.22
CA SER A 306 -4.45 12.18 -9.30
C SER A 306 -3.84 12.95 -10.48
N ARG A 307 -4.70 13.68 -11.20
CA ARG A 307 -4.34 14.57 -12.30
C ARG A 307 -3.94 15.92 -11.70
N ASP A 308 -2.74 15.95 -11.14
CA ASP A 308 -2.13 17.12 -10.52
C ASP A 308 -1.01 17.64 -11.44
N TYR A 309 -1.27 18.72 -12.17
CA TYR A 309 -0.37 19.26 -13.19
C TYR A 309 0.05 20.70 -12.86
N ALA A 310 1.36 20.93 -12.81
CA ALA A 310 1.89 22.28 -12.74
C ALA A 310 1.61 23.01 -14.07
N VAL A 311 0.98 24.17 -13.98
CA VAL A 311 0.72 25.05 -15.13
C VAL A 311 1.77 26.16 -15.10
N GLY A 312 2.69 26.07 -16.06
CA GLY A 312 3.85 26.95 -16.16
C GLY A 312 3.53 28.41 -16.47
N PRO A 313 4.52 29.31 -16.27
CA PRO A 313 4.34 30.74 -16.46
C PRO A 313 3.98 31.07 -17.91
N GLY A 314 3.02 31.99 -18.09
CA GLY A 314 2.58 32.46 -19.41
C GLY A 314 1.59 31.54 -20.13
N ILE A 315 1.26 30.37 -19.57
CA ILE A 315 0.20 29.51 -20.12
C ILE A 315 -1.17 30.12 -19.84
N LEU A 316 -1.42 30.59 -18.61
CA LEU A 316 -2.62 31.33 -18.26
C LEU A 316 -2.54 32.78 -18.75
N LYS A 317 -3.68 33.33 -19.15
CA LYS A 317 -3.82 34.71 -19.64
C LYS A 317 -5.02 35.41 -19.02
N GLU A 318 -5.02 36.73 -19.07
CA GLU A 318 -6.22 37.50 -18.71
C GLU A 318 -7.35 37.20 -19.71
N GLY A 319 -8.57 37.13 -19.19
CA GLY A 319 -9.77 36.77 -19.93
C GLY A 319 -9.94 35.25 -20.04
N GLU A 320 -10.36 34.80 -21.22
CA GLU A 320 -10.74 33.42 -21.49
C GLU A 320 -9.53 32.47 -21.45
N ASN A 321 -9.63 31.39 -20.66
CA ASN A 321 -8.69 30.28 -20.65
C ASN A 321 -9.44 28.97 -20.87
N ARG A 322 -8.87 28.08 -21.67
CA ARG A 322 -9.47 26.78 -22.00
C ARG A 322 -8.65 25.64 -21.43
N ILE A 323 -9.32 24.76 -20.70
CA ILE A 323 -8.79 23.48 -20.26
C ILE A 323 -9.38 22.42 -21.18
N LYS A 324 -8.53 21.60 -21.80
CA LYS A 324 -8.90 20.52 -22.71
C LYS A 324 -8.33 19.22 -22.18
N VAL A 325 -9.17 18.19 -22.06
CA VAL A 325 -8.77 16.84 -21.65
C VAL A 325 -9.17 15.87 -22.76
N ILE A 326 -8.22 15.11 -23.27
CA ILE A 326 -8.49 13.98 -24.15
C ILE A 326 -8.48 12.75 -23.27
N LEU A 327 -9.64 12.13 -23.08
CA LEU A 327 -9.81 10.94 -22.23
C LEU A 327 -10.03 9.72 -23.12
N THR A 328 -9.23 8.67 -22.91
CA THR A 328 -9.45 7.33 -23.47
C THR A 328 -10.19 6.50 -22.42
N CYS A 329 -11.28 5.84 -22.81
CA CYS A 329 -12.02 4.91 -21.96
C CYS A 329 -11.94 3.50 -22.54
N ASP A 330 -11.35 2.57 -21.80
CA ASP A 330 -10.96 1.25 -22.27
C ASP A 330 -12.03 0.19 -21.99
N TYR A 331 -12.79 0.35 -20.90
CA TYR A 331 -13.62 -0.72 -20.34
C TYR A 331 -15.13 -0.41 -20.22
N GLY A 332 -15.57 0.79 -20.60
CA GLY A 332 -17.00 1.14 -20.58
C GLY A 332 -17.52 1.65 -19.23
N SER A 333 -16.63 1.85 -18.25
CA SER A 333 -16.94 2.38 -16.92
C SER A 333 -16.41 3.80 -16.73
N GLY A 334 -16.53 4.63 -17.77
CA GLY A 334 -16.01 6.00 -17.79
C GLY A 334 -16.54 6.86 -16.64
N ARG A 335 -15.65 7.63 -16.01
CA ARG A 335 -15.97 8.57 -14.93
C ARG A 335 -14.88 9.62 -14.78
N VAL A 336 -15.28 10.71 -14.13
CA VAL A 336 -14.37 11.50 -13.29
C VAL A 336 -14.79 11.24 -11.85
N THR A 337 -13.89 10.71 -11.03
CA THR A 337 -14.24 10.12 -9.73
C THR A 337 -15.08 11.10 -8.89
N PRO A 338 -16.34 10.76 -8.57
CA PRO A 338 -17.24 11.60 -7.79
C PRO A 338 -16.60 12.04 -6.47
N ASN A 339 -16.93 13.24 -5.98
CA ASN A 339 -16.42 13.81 -4.72
C ASN A 339 -14.90 14.04 -4.66
N LYS A 340 -14.16 13.93 -5.78
CA LYS A 340 -12.78 14.43 -5.87
C LYS A 340 -12.78 15.90 -6.26
N SER A 341 -11.86 16.66 -5.66
CA SER A 341 -11.72 18.08 -5.94
C SER A 341 -11.22 18.32 -7.37
N MET A 342 -11.93 19.15 -8.13
CA MET A 342 -11.51 19.68 -9.42
C MET A 342 -11.28 21.18 -9.28
N ILE A 343 -10.01 21.61 -9.25
CA ILE A 343 -9.64 23.02 -9.00
C ILE A 343 -8.49 23.47 -9.89
N LEU A 344 -8.46 24.77 -10.18
CA LEU A 344 -7.24 25.48 -10.55
C LEU A 344 -6.79 26.28 -9.33
N LYS A 345 -5.69 25.85 -8.72
CA LYS A 345 -5.06 26.56 -7.60
C LYS A 345 -4.10 27.63 -8.13
N LEU A 346 -4.37 28.87 -7.73
CA LEU A 346 -3.56 30.05 -7.99
C LEU A 346 -2.74 30.37 -6.72
N GLU A 347 -2.07 31.53 -6.67
CA GLU A 347 -1.23 31.90 -5.51
C GLU A 347 -2.04 32.04 -4.22
N ASP A 348 -3.09 32.87 -4.22
CA ASP A 348 -3.86 33.20 -3.02
C ASP A 348 -5.31 32.66 -3.03
N GLU A 349 -5.70 31.96 -4.09
CA GLU A 349 -7.08 31.48 -4.25
C GLU A 349 -7.17 30.22 -5.11
N GLN A 350 -8.39 29.68 -5.21
CA GLN A 350 -8.70 28.47 -5.98
C GLN A 350 -9.99 28.68 -6.76
N ILE A 351 -10.00 28.23 -8.00
CA ILE A 351 -11.17 28.24 -8.87
C ILE A 351 -11.72 26.82 -8.94
N ASP A 352 -12.99 26.65 -8.57
CA ASP A 352 -13.71 25.39 -8.73
C ASP A 352 -13.97 25.11 -10.22
N LEU A 353 -13.55 23.94 -10.68
CA LEU A 353 -13.71 23.47 -12.05
C LEU A 353 -14.86 22.46 -12.19
N SER A 354 -15.52 22.11 -11.08
CA SER A 354 -16.71 21.26 -11.07
C SER A 354 -17.88 21.93 -11.82
N GLY A 355 -18.94 21.17 -12.07
CA GLY A 355 -20.10 21.65 -12.81
C GLY A 355 -20.14 21.13 -14.25
N ILE A 356 -20.75 21.92 -15.11
CA ILE A 356 -20.93 21.59 -16.53
C ILE A 356 -19.59 21.71 -17.27
N TRP A 357 -19.26 20.66 -17.99
CA TRP A 357 -18.21 20.57 -19.01
C TRP A 357 -18.88 20.26 -20.35
N GLU A 358 -18.19 20.59 -21.43
CA GLU A 358 -18.63 20.18 -22.76
C GLU A 358 -17.74 19.03 -23.23
N TYR A 359 -18.30 18.04 -23.92
CA TYR A 359 -17.54 16.95 -24.51
C TYR A 359 -17.95 16.71 -25.96
N ARG A 360 -17.05 16.10 -26.72
CA ARG A 360 -17.33 15.50 -28.03
C ARG A 360 -16.61 14.17 -28.17
N ILE A 361 -17.15 13.31 -29.01
CA ILE A 361 -16.59 11.98 -29.26
C ILE A 361 -15.58 12.08 -30.40
N LEU A 362 -14.34 11.69 -30.15
CA LEU A 362 -13.27 11.68 -31.15
C LEU A 362 -13.27 10.36 -31.94
N SER A 363 -13.47 9.25 -31.24
CA SER A 363 -13.54 7.90 -31.84
C SER A 363 -14.27 6.92 -30.92
N ARG A 364 -14.84 5.86 -31.50
CA ARG A 364 -15.52 4.77 -30.79
C ARG A 364 -14.82 3.44 -31.07
N ALA A 365 -14.59 2.65 -30.02
CA ALA A 365 -14.16 1.27 -30.15
C ALA A 365 -15.37 0.33 -30.29
N GLU A 366 -15.20 -0.77 -31.03
CA GLU A 366 -16.23 -1.81 -31.19
C GLU A 366 -16.25 -2.80 -30.03
N ARG A 367 -15.13 -2.88 -29.30
CA ARG A 367 -14.91 -3.78 -28.17
C ARG A 367 -14.08 -3.07 -27.10
N ARG A 368 -14.19 -3.55 -25.87
CA ARG A 368 -13.29 -3.14 -24.77
C ARG A 368 -11.84 -3.43 -25.11
N CYS A 369 -10.92 -2.64 -24.55
CA CYS A 369 -9.50 -2.93 -24.63
C CYS A 369 -9.22 -4.32 -24.04
N PRO A 370 -8.36 -5.14 -24.67
CA PRO A 370 -7.86 -6.36 -24.05
C PRO A 370 -7.21 -6.10 -22.68
N VAL A 371 -7.15 -7.13 -21.83
CA VAL A 371 -6.51 -7.03 -20.51
C VAL A 371 -5.08 -7.56 -20.61
N GLU A 372 -4.13 -6.86 -20.00
CA GLU A 372 -2.73 -7.30 -19.92
C GLU A 372 -2.64 -8.61 -19.13
N ASP A 373 -1.82 -9.56 -19.61
CA ASP A 373 -1.38 -10.67 -18.77
C ASP A 373 -0.24 -10.19 -17.88
N PHE A 374 -0.59 -9.73 -16.67
CA PHE A 374 0.36 -9.22 -15.68
C PHE A 374 1.24 -10.36 -15.14
N ILE A 375 2.28 -10.74 -15.88
CA ILE A 375 3.23 -11.80 -15.49
C ILE A 375 3.92 -11.52 -14.15
N ARG A 376 4.04 -10.24 -13.79
CA ARG A 376 4.59 -9.76 -12.51
C ARG A 376 3.68 -9.97 -11.29
N TRP A 377 2.43 -10.37 -11.50
CA TRP A 377 1.47 -10.70 -10.44
C TRP A 377 1.20 -12.20 -10.32
N LYS A 378 1.98 -13.02 -11.02
CA LYS A 378 1.83 -14.47 -10.95
C LYS A 378 2.43 -15.01 -9.65
N PRO A 379 2.00 -16.18 -9.19
CA PRO A 379 2.55 -16.77 -7.98
C PRO A 379 4.08 -16.94 -8.05
N THR A 380 4.78 -16.89 -6.92
CA THR A 380 6.23 -17.09 -6.79
C THR A 380 7.15 -16.00 -7.37
N VAL A 381 6.73 -15.25 -8.40
CA VAL A 381 7.67 -14.47 -9.22
C VAL A 381 8.42 -13.38 -8.48
N LEU A 382 7.77 -12.68 -7.55
CA LEU A 382 8.35 -11.57 -6.79
C LEU A 382 9.13 -12.06 -5.59
N PHE A 383 8.72 -13.19 -5.00
CA PHE A 383 9.52 -13.88 -3.99
C PHE A 383 10.93 -14.19 -4.55
N ASN A 384 10.98 -14.78 -5.74
CA ASN A 384 12.24 -15.16 -6.38
C ASN A 384 13.07 -13.95 -6.88
N GLY A 385 12.43 -13.00 -7.57
CA GLY A 385 13.12 -11.91 -8.24
C GLY A 385 13.43 -10.71 -7.33
N MET A 386 12.54 -10.35 -6.40
CA MET A 386 12.66 -9.15 -5.57
C MET A 386 13.00 -9.44 -4.10
N LEU A 387 12.34 -10.43 -3.49
CA LEU A 387 12.53 -10.68 -2.05
C LEU A 387 13.78 -11.50 -1.78
N ALA A 388 14.04 -12.55 -2.56
CA ALA A 388 15.12 -13.50 -2.29
C ALA A 388 16.51 -12.86 -2.11
N PRO A 389 16.92 -11.86 -2.91
CA PRO A 389 18.18 -11.17 -2.70
C PRO A 389 18.29 -10.41 -1.37
N CYS A 390 17.16 -10.12 -0.71
CA CYS A 390 17.10 -9.43 0.59
C CYS A 390 17.24 -10.37 1.80
N ILE A 391 16.98 -11.67 1.65
CA ILE A 391 16.90 -12.65 2.76
C ILE A 391 18.15 -12.68 3.66
N PRO A 392 19.39 -12.54 3.15
CA PRO A 392 20.57 -12.51 4.02
C PRO A 392 20.72 -11.20 4.82
N TYR A 393 19.95 -10.16 4.52
CA TYR A 393 20.06 -8.85 5.16
C TYR A 393 19.34 -8.86 6.52
N ALA A 394 20.05 -8.52 7.60
CA ALA A 394 19.45 -8.42 8.92
C ALA A 394 18.47 -7.24 8.99
N VAL A 395 17.23 -7.49 9.43
CA VAL A 395 16.19 -6.48 9.61
C VAL A 395 15.59 -6.59 11.02
N HIS A 396 15.13 -5.45 11.57
CA HIS A 396 14.48 -5.39 12.87
C HIS A 396 13.03 -5.87 12.80
N ALA A 397 12.29 -5.48 11.75
CA ALA A 397 10.90 -5.86 11.52
C ALA A 397 10.50 -5.72 10.05
N VAL A 398 9.35 -6.33 9.71
CA VAL A 398 8.70 -6.23 8.41
C VAL A 398 7.44 -5.37 8.53
N LEU A 399 7.28 -4.41 7.63
CA LEU A 399 6.05 -3.64 7.43
C LEU A 399 5.36 -4.21 6.19
N TRP A 400 4.13 -4.70 6.36
CA TRP A 400 3.36 -5.33 5.30
C TRP A 400 2.07 -4.56 5.02
N TYR A 401 1.95 -3.97 3.83
CA TYR A 401 0.71 -3.31 3.40
C TYR A 401 0.25 -3.87 2.05
N GLN A 402 -0.64 -4.85 2.15
CA GLN A 402 -1.22 -5.57 1.03
C GLN A 402 -2.56 -6.20 1.42
N GLY A 403 -3.42 -6.39 0.43
CA GLY A 403 -4.63 -7.19 0.54
C GLY A 403 -5.66 -6.88 -0.55
N GLU A 404 -5.57 -5.71 -1.19
CA GLU A 404 -6.56 -5.22 -2.16
C GLU A 404 -6.66 -6.17 -3.37
N SER A 405 -5.53 -6.66 -3.87
CA SER A 405 -5.47 -7.63 -4.98
C SER A 405 -5.90 -9.05 -4.61
N ASN A 406 -6.15 -9.33 -3.33
CA ASN A 406 -6.66 -10.62 -2.86
C ASN A 406 -8.11 -10.53 -2.39
N THR A 407 -8.79 -9.42 -2.69
CA THR A 407 -10.25 -9.36 -2.58
C THR A 407 -10.92 -10.17 -3.70
N GLY A 408 -12.25 -10.16 -3.76
CA GLY A 408 -13.03 -10.99 -4.67
C GLY A 408 -13.01 -12.47 -4.28
N ASN A 409 -12.83 -13.33 -5.29
CA ASN A 409 -12.88 -14.79 -5.12
C ASN A 409 -11.78 -15.31 -4.17
N ASN A 410 -10.65 -14.61 -4.06
CA ASN A 410 -9.49 -15.03 -3.29
C ASN A 410 -9.55 -14.58 -1.81
N ALA A 411 -10.54 -13.79 -1.42
CA ALA A 411 -10.59 -13.20 -0.09
C ALA A 411 -10.66 -14.24 1.03
N ARG A 412 -11.29 -15.40 0.77
CA ARG A 412 -11.45 -16.49 1.74
C ARG A 412 -10.14 -17.22 2.04
N SER A 413 -9.20 -17.29 1.09
CA SER A 413 -7.91 -17.95 1.28
C SER A 413 -6.85 -17.01 1.86
N TYR A 414 -7.14 -15.70 1.94
CA TYR A 414 -6.16 -14.69 2.32
C TYR A 414 -5.54 -14.90 3.70
N GLN A 415 -6.32 -15.25 4.73
CA GLN A 415 -5.78 -15.52 6.08
C GLN A 415 -4.70 -16.60 6.03
N ALA A 416 -5.02 -17.77 5.44
CA ALA A 416 -4.10 -18.90 5.35
C ALA A 416 -2.85 -18.56 4.52
N MET A 417 -3.00 -17.77 3.45
CA MET A 417 -1.87 -17.30 2.65
C MET A 417 -0.98 -16.34 3.44
N LEU A 418 -1.56 -15.39 4.17
CA LEU A 418 -0.81 -14.42 4.98
C LEU A 418 -0.03 -15.10 6.10
N GLU A 419 -0.64 -16.05 6.81
CA GLU A 419 0.08 -16.86 7.78
C GLU A 419 1.22 -17.66 7.15
N SER A 420 0.97 -18.26 5.97
CA SER A 420 1.98 -19.07 5.29
C SER A 420 3.14 -18.21 4.81
N MET A 421 2.88 -16.99 4.34
CA MET A 421 3.91 -16.01 3.97
C MET A 421 4.74 -15.59 5.18
N ILE A 422 4.11 -15.22 6.30
CA ILE A 422 4.84 -14.80 7.53
C ILE A 422 5.73 -15.95 8.03
N LYS A 423 5.19 -17.17 8.09
CA LYS A 423 5.94 -18.37 8.51
C LYS A 423 7.10 -18.68 7.56
N LEU A 424 6.88 -18.55 6.24
CA LEU A 424 7.93 -18.69 5.23
C LEU A 424 9.04 -17.66 5.46
N TRP A 425 8.71 -16.38 5.59
CA TRP A 425 9.71 -15.32 5.71
C TRP A 425 10.50 -15.44 7.02
N ARG A 426 9.84 -15.78 8.13
CA ARG A 426 10.51 -16.11 9.40
C ARG A 426 11.54 -17.24 9.22
N LYS A 427 11.16 -18.30 8.52
CA LYS A 427 12.05 -19.43 8.20
C LYS A 427 13.22 -18.98 7.31
N GLU A 428 12.97 -18.20 6.27
CA GLU A 428 14.01 -17.72 5.34
C GLU A 428 15.03 -16.82 6.07
N TRP A 429 14.58 -15.93 6.95
CA TRP A 429 15.46 -15.13 7.81
C TRP A 429 16.04 -15.88 9.02
N GLN A 430 15.67 -17.14 9.22
CA GLN A 430 16.04 -17.95 10.37
C GLN A 430 15.73 -17.27 11.70
N ARG A 431 14.57 -16.61 11.75
CA ARG A 431 14.05 -15.86 12.90
C ARG A 431 12.57 -16.12 13.07
N ASP A 432 12.23 -17.13 13.87
CA ASP A 432 10.84 -17.48 14.20
C ASP A 432 10.09 -16.34 14.94
N ASP A 433 10.83 -15.41 15.54
CA ASP A 433 10.35 -14.25 16.27
C ASP A 433 10.37 -12.96 15.43
N LEU A 434 10.71 -13.00 14.13
CA LEU A 434 10.79 -11.80 13.29
C LEU A 434 9.45 -11.03 13.35
N PRO A 435 9.45 -9.77 13.83
CA PRO A 435 8.23 -9.00 13.97
C PRO A 435 7.60 -8.58 12.64
N PHE A 436 6.27 -8.68 12.55
CA PHE A 436 5.48 -8.21 11.41
C PHE A 436 4.47 -7.15 11.84
N LEU A 437 4.42 -6.04 11.11
CA LEU A 437 3.45 -4.98 11.26
C LEU A 437 2.57 -4.93 10.01
N ILE A 438 1.34 -5.40 10.13
CA ILE A 438 0.35 -5.45 9.06
C ILE A 438 -0.44 -4.15 9.05
N VAL A 439 -0.61 -3.54 7.87
CA VAL A 439 -1.55 -2.44 7.68
C VAL A 439 -2.87 -2.99 7.17
N GLN A 440 -3.94 -2.79 7.94
CA GLN A 440 -5.28 -3.23 7.54
C GLN A 440 -5.75 -2.44 6.31
N LEU A 441 -6.61 -3.04 5.47
CA LEU A 441 -7.21 -2.34 4.34
C LEU A 441 -8.06 -1.14 4.79
N PRO A 442 -7.91 0.04 4.15
CA PRO A 442 -8.66 1.25 4.48
C PRO A 442 -10.12 1.11 4.03
N ASN A 443 -10.96 2.10 4.36
CA ASN A 443 -12.26 2.28 3.72
C ASN A 443 -12.10 2.58 2.22
N PHE A 444 -12.83 1.84 1.37
CA PHE A 444 -12.84 2.03 -0.08
C PHE A 444 -14.10 1.39 -0.65
N GLY A 445 -14.78 2.01 -1.61
CA GLY A 445 -16.08 1.51 -2.11
C GLY A 445 -16.29 1.61 -3.62
N ILE A 446 -15.78 2.66 -4.29
CA ILE A 446 -16.20 2.98 -5.67
C ILE A 446 -15.87 1.90 -6.72
N ASP A 447 -14.78 1.13 -6.54
CA ASP A 447 -14.38 0.05 -7.44
C ASP A 447 -14.48 -1.35 -6.79
N CYS A 448 -15.05 -1.41 -5.59
CA CYS A 448 -15.26 -2.68 -4.91
C CYS A 448 -16.57 -3.30 -5.35
N ILE A 449 -16.57 -4.63 -5.45
CA ILE A 449 -17.81 -5.40 -5.45
C ILE A 449 -18.29 -5.45 -3.99
N GLU A 450 -19.54 -5.03 -3.73
CA GLU A 450 -20.15 -5.20 -2.39
C GLU A 450 -20.20 -6.69 -2.02
N ASP A 451 -19.84 -7.00 -0.78
CA ASP A 451 -19.56 -8.37 -0.29
C ASP A 451 -18.45 -9.11 -1.05
N GLY A 452 -17.73 -8.42 -1.95
CA GLY A 452 -16.59 -8.91 -2.72
C GLY A 452 -15.33 -9.11 -1.89
N GLY A 453 -15.45 -9.42 -0.61
CA GLY A 453 -14.35 -9.89 0.22
C GLY A 453 -13.48 -8.83 0.90
N TRP A 454 -13.74 -7.52 0.72
CA TRP A 454 -12.98 -6.48 1.43
C TRP A 454 -13.04 -6.63 2.96
N PRO A 455 -14.22 -6.85 3.60
CA PRO A 455 -14.29 -7.10 5.04
C PRO A 455 -13.62 -8.42 5.45
N LEU A 456 -13.63 -9.44 4.58
CA LEU A 456 -12.95 -10.72 4.86
C LEU A 456 -11.43 -10.56 4.89
N VAL A 457 -10.87 -9.74 4.00
CA VAL A 457 -9.43 -9.43 4.04
C VAL A 457 -9.07 -8.63 5.30
N ARG A 458 -9.89 -7.65 5.71
CA ARG A 458 -9.68 -6.92 6.97
C ARG A 458 -9.73 -7.84 8.20
N GLU A 459 -10.72 -8.74 8.24
CA GLU A 459 -10.83 -9.78 9.27
C GLU A 459 -9.57 -10.65 9.27
N ALA A 460 -9.17 -11.17 8.12
CA ALA A 460 -7.98 -12.02 7.98
C ALA A 460 -6.70 -11.30 8.47
N GLN A 461 -6.47 -10.04 8.10
CA GLN A 461 -5.32 -9.26 8.56
C GLN A 461 -5.28 -9.19 10.09
N TYR A 462 -6.42 -8.91 10.73
CA TYR A 462 -6.52 -8.83 12.18
C TYR A 462 -6.39 -10.20 12.86
N SER A 463 -7.04 -11.24 12.33
CA SER A 463 -6.98 -12.61 12.85
C SER A 463 -5.56 -13.15 12.84
N VAL A 464 -4.79 -12.94 11.76
CA VAL A 464 -3.38 -13.36 11.71
C VAL A 464 -2.55 -12.71 12.82
N SER A 465 -2.78 -11.42 13.11
CA SER A 465 -2.09 -10.78 14.24
C SER A 465 -2.49 -11.37 15.59
N ALA A 466 -3.76 -11.78 15.77
CA ALA A 466 -4.21 -12.42 17.00
C ALA A 466 -3.70 -13.87 17.17
N GLU A 467 -3.44 -14.57 16.07
CA GLU A 467 -3.00 -15.97 16.11
C GLU A 467 -1.47 -16.15 16.16
N LEU A 468 -0.70 -15.18 15.64
CA LEU A 468 0.77 -15.26 15.58
C LEU A 468 1.43 -14.27 16.54
N GLU A 469 2.34 -14.77 17.37
CA GLU A 469 3.18 -13.92 18.23
C GLU A 469 4.06 -12.97 17.42
N ASN A 470 4.40 -11.81 17.99
CA ASN A 470 5.20 -10.76 17.34
C ASN A 470 4.60 -10.28 16.01
N VAL A 471 3.27 -10.30 15.90
CA VAL A 471 2.55 -9.73 14.76
C VAL A 471 1.56 -8.69 15.29
N ALA A 472 1.51 -7.52 14.67
CA ALA A 472 0.56 -6.47 15.01
C ALA A 472 -0.16 -5.97 13.77
N THR A 473 -1.45 -5.68 13.88
CA THR A 473 -2.23 -5.05 12.82
C THR A 473 -2.61 -3.63 13.22
N VAL A 474 -2.37 -2.67 12.34
CA VAL A 474 -2.86 -1.29 12.51
C VAL A 474 -4.13 -1.07 11.69
N VAL A 475 -5.18 -0.60 12.36
CA VAL A 475 -6.49 -0.31 11.75
C VAL A 475 -6.44 1.03 11.02
N THR A 476 -7.06 1.12 9.84
CA THR A 476 -6.95 2.28 8.92
C THR A 476 -8.30 2.74 8.35
N LEU A 477 -9.42 2.38 8.99
CA LEU A 477 -10.78 2.71 8.51
C LEU A 477 -11.03 4.20 8.29
N ASP A 478 -10.27 5.06 8.97
CA ASP A 478 -10.36 6.52 8.95
C ASP A 478 -9.20 7.19 8.17
N ALA A 479 -8.30 6.40 7.60
CA ALA A 479 -7.14 6.93 6.89
C ALA A 479 -7.43 7.26 5.42
N GLY A 480 -8.47 6.63 4.83
CA GLY A 480 -8.77 6.69 3.40
C GLY A 480 -10.09 7.37 3.05
N GLU A 481 -10.35 7.44 1.76
CA GLU A 481 -11.59 7.95 1.19
C GLU A 481 -12.32 6.84 0.42
N TRP A 482 -13.65 6.81 0.49
CA TRP A 482 -14.47 5.80 -0.19
C TRP A 482 -14.23 5.71 -1.70
N ASN A 483 -13.76 6.81 -2.29
CA ASN A 483 -13.52 7.01 -3.71
C ASN A 483 -12.04 6.99 -4.09
N ASP A 484 -11.14 6.58 -3.18
CA ASP A 484 -9.71 6.49 -3.45
C ASP A 484 -9.13 5.18 -2.94
N LEU A 485 -8.54 4.40 -3.85
CA LEU A 485 -7.86 3.16 -3.49
C LEU A 485 -6.58 3.45 -2.66
N HIS A 486 -6.02 4.65 -2.80
CA HIS A 486 -4.75 5.05 -2.20
C HIS A 486 -4.96 6.18 -1.19
N PRO A 487 -5.20 5.85 0.10
CA PRO A 487 -5.35 6.85 1.17
C PRO A 487 -4.28 7.93 1.11
N ARG A 488 -4.69 9.21 1.01
CA ARG A 488 -3.74 10.33 0.96
C ARG A 488 -3.15 10.67 2.33
N ASN A 489 -3.87 10.35 3.41
CA ASN A 489 -3.37 10.50 4.78
C ASN A 489 -2.42 9.36 5.17
N LYS A 490 -1.27 9.25 4.49
CA LYS A 490 -0.25 8.24 4.80
C LYS A 490 0.41 8.42 6.16
N ARG A 491 0.35 9.64 6.71
CA ARG A 491 0.99 9.97 7.98
C ARG A 491 0.32 9.27 9.16
N ILE A 492 -1.02 9.25 9.24
CA ILE A 492 -1.70 8.57 10.35
C ILE A 492 -1.43 7.06 10.36
N ILE A 493 -1.33 6.45 9.17
CA ILE A 493 -0.97 5.04 9.02
C ILE A 493 0.45 4.79 9.56
N ALA A 494 1.40 5.64 9.17
CA ALA A 494 2.77 5.55 9.64
C ALA A 494 2.93 5.81 11.15
N ASP A 495 2.13 6.74 11.71
CA ASP A 495 2.12 7.02 13.15
C ASP A 495 1.60 5.80 13.95
N ARG A 496 0.58 5.09 13.45
CA ARG A 496 0.09 3.84 14.05
C ARG A 496 1.10 2.70 13.92
N LEU A 497 1.76 2.56 12.77
CA LEU A 497 2.87 1.60 12.60
C LEU A 497 3.99 1.89 13.59
N PHE A 498 4.30 3.17 13.83
CA PHE A 498 5.30 3.59 14.79
C PHE A 498 4.89 3.28 16.24
N ASP A 499 3.61 3.40 16.59
CA ASP A 499 3.11 2.98 17.91
C ASP A 499 3.19 1.46 18.10
N ALA A 500 2.82 0.67 17.09
CA ALA A 500 3.03 -0.79 17.12
C ALA A 500 4.52 -1.15 17.24
N ALA A 501 5.40 -0.51 16.45
CA ALA A 501 6.85 -0.77 16.53
C ALA A 501 7.45 -0.42 17.89
N GLN A 502 6.97 0.66 18.53
CA GLN A 502 7.37 1.03 19.88
C GLN A 502 7.09 -0.06 20.93
N ALA A 503 5.95 -0.73 20.84
CA ALA A 503 5.64 -1.89 21.68
C ALA A 503 6.51 -3.10 21.35
N LEU A 504 6.49 -3.55 20.09
CA LEU A 504 7.15 -4.80 19.70
C LEU A 504 8.68 -4.74 19.82
N LEU A 505 9.29 -3.57 19.57
CA LEU A 505 10.74 -3.47 19.36
C LEU A 505 11.45 -2.66 20.45
N PHE A 506 10.76 -1.71 21.08
CA PHE A 506 11.39 -0.70 21.95
C PHE A 506 10.86 -0.73 23.39
N GLY A 507 10.09 -1.77 23.75
CA GLY A 507 9.59 -2.00 25.11
C GLY A 507 8.71 -0.87 25.66
N LYS A 508 8.01 -0.15 24.78
CA LYS A 508 7.07 0.92 25.16
C LYS A 508 5.67 0.35 25.30
N HIS A 509 4.96 0.74 26.35
CA HIS A 509 3.56 0.36 26.51
C HIS A 509 2.68 1.12 25.50
N LYS A 510 2.36 0.47 24.37
CA LYS A 510 1.47 1.00 23.33
C LYS A 510 0.35 0.01 23.05
N THR A 511 -0.89 0.48 23.24
CA THR A 511 -2.08 -0.35 23.18
C THR A 511 -3.02 0.04 22.07
N HIS A 512 -3.94 -0.84 21.71
CA HIS A 512 -5.07 -0.57 20.82
C HIS A 512 -6.35 -1.20 21.35
N PRO A 513 -7.54 -0.69 20.95
CA PRO A 513 -8.79 -1.28 21.38
C PRO A 513 -9.04 -2.62 20.65
N VAL A 514 -9.49 -3.61 21.42
CA VAL A 514 -9.79 -4.97 20.94
C VAL A 514 -11.16 -5.41 21.42
N LEU A 515 -11.78 -6.33 20.66
CA LEU A 515 -13.04 -6.96 21.05
C LEU A 515 -12.84 -7.80 22.31
N GLY A 516 -13.58 -7.48 23.38
CA GLY A 516 -13.59 -8.23 24.63
C GLY A 516 -14.79 -9.17 24.74
N ALA A 517 -15.21 -9.41 25.99
CA ALA A 517 -16.36 -10.27 26.28
C ALA A 517 -17.68 -9.64 25.80
N TRP A 518 -18.65 -10.50 25.50
CA TRP A 518 -19.99 -10.10 25.12
C TRP A 518 -21.03 -11.04 25.74
N LYS A 519 -22.25 -10.54 25.94
CA LYS A 519 -23.34 -11.29 26.56
C LYS A 519 -24.69 -10.90 25.98
N ILE A 520 -25.61 -11.86 25.97
CA ILE A 520 -27.01 -11.64 25.62
C ILE A 520 -27.83 -11.55 26.91
N ASN A 521 -28.55 -10.45 27.08
CA ASN A 521 -29.53 -10.27 28.14
C ASN A 521 -30.94 -10.42 27.56
N ASN A 522 -31.52 -11.61 27.72
CA ASN A 522 -32.89 -11.90 27.25
C ASN A 522 -33.98 -11.12 28.01
N THR A 523 -33.69 -10.58 29.20
CA THR A 523 -34.65 -9.78 29.95
C THR A 523 -34.78 -8.38 29.39
N THR A 524 -33.67 -7.75 29.01
CA THR A 524 -33.68 -6.43 28.35
C THR A 524 -33.87 -6.55 26.84
N GLY A 525 -33.59 -7.72 26.25
CA GLY A 525 -33.63 -7.93 24.80
C GLY A 525 -32.42 -7.31 24.10
N GLU A 526 -31.24 -7.36 24.73
CA GLU A 526 -30.02 -6.69 24.26
C GLU A 526 -28.81 -7.63 24.24
N LEU A 527 -27.89 -7.37 23.32
CA LEU A 527 -26.53 -7.89 23.34
C LEU A 527 -25.62 -6.76 23.81
N SER A 528 -24.79 -6.99 24.83
CA SER A 528 -23.73 -6.04 25.22
C SER A 528 -22.35 -6.57 24.85
N VAL A 529 -21.49 -5.69 24.35
CA VAL A 529 -20.13 -5.95 23.88
C VAL A 529 -19.17 -5.05 24.64
N ARG A 530 -18.18 -5.63 25.31
CA ARG A 530 -17.11 -4.91 25.99
C ARG A 530 -15.88 -4.82 25.07
N PHE A 531 -15.16 -3.71 25.20
CA PHE A 531 -13.87 -3.52 24.56
C PHE A 531 -12.78 -3.43 25.61
N LEU A 532 -11.61 -3.97 25.27
CA LEU A 532 -10.40 -3.93 26.11
C LEU A 532 -9.31 -3.18 25.37
N GLN A 533 -8.26 -2.80 26.08
CA GLN A 533 -7.01 -2.33 25.49
C GLN A 533 -6.00 -3.46 25.51
N GLU A 534 -5.34 -3.75 24.39
CA GLU A 534 -4.28 -4.76 24.29
C GLU A 534 -2.98 -4.12 23.81
N GLU A 535 -1.85 -4.51 24.41
CA GLU A 535 -0.54 -4.06 23.96
C GLU A 535 -0.21 -4.73 22.61
N TYR A 536 0.24 -3.94 21.62
CA TYR A 536 0.53 -4.48 20.29
C TYR A 536 1.52 -5.66 20.36
N GLY A 537 1.19 -6.74 19.64
CA GLY A 537 2.05 -7.94 19.50
C GLY A 537 2.04 -8.89 20.69
N LYS A 538 1.24 -8.61 21.73
CA LYS A 538 1.06 -9.48 22.91
C LYS A 538 -0.34 -10.10 22.94
N ASN A 539 -0.56 -11.04 22.04
CA ASN A 539 -1.84 -11.71 21.86
C ASN A 539 -2.34 -12.31 23.16
N HIS A 540 -3.59 -12.00 23.53
CA HIS A 540 -4.27 -12.59 24.69
C HIS A 540 -3.54 -12.40 26.03
N CYS A 541 -2.61 -11.45 26.14
CA CYS A 541 -2.04 -11.07 27.42
C CYS A 541 -3.08 -10.24 28.18
N GLU A 542 -3.35 -10.60 29.44
CA GLU A 542 -4.31 -9.92 30.32
C GLU A 542 -3.99 -8.43 30.48
N THR A 543 -4.52 -7.60 29.60
CA THR A 543 -4.64 -6.16 29.82
C THR A 543 -6.11 -5.86 30.12
N THR A 544 -6.34 -5.56 31.39
CA THR A 544 -7.67 -5.33 32.00
C THR A 544 -8.08 -3.85 31.98
N GLU A 545 -7.29 -2.99 31.33
CA GLU A 545 -7.55 -1.56 31.30
C GLU A 545 -8.68 -1.23 30.32
N LEU A 546 -9.79 -0.75 30.87
CA LEU A 546 -10.87 -0.13 30.11
C LEU A 546 -10.39 1.25 29.65
N SER A 547 -10.33 1.48 28.35
CA SER A 547 -10.27 2.84 27.79
C SER A 547 -11.70 3.31 27.50
N PRO A 548 -12.02 4.60 27.69
CA PRO A 548 -13.27 5.18 27.23
C PRO A 548 -13.52 4.86 25.75
N LEU A 549 -14.69 4.30 25.47
CA LEU A 549 -15.11 4.02 24.10
C LEU A 549 -15.88 5.22 23.56
N ALA A 550 -15.53 5.64 22.34
CA ALA A 550 -16.19 6.72 21.62
C ALA A 550 -16.38 6.35 20.15
N THR A 551 -16.93 7.28 19.39
CA THR A 551 -16.99 7.24 17.93
C THR A 551 -16.10 8.35 17.35
N LEU A 552 -15.50 8.09 16.19
CA LEU A 552 -14.58 9.04 15.54
C LEU A 552 -15.26 10.37 15.16
N ASP A 553 -16.56 10.33 14.87
CA ASP A 553 -17.38 11.49 14.50
C ASP A 553 -18.19 12.07 15.67
N GLY A 554 -18.20 11.40 16.83
CA GLY A 554 -18.99 11.80 17.99
C GLY A 554 -20.48 11.45 17.90
N ASP A 555 -20.92 10.76 16.85
CA ASP A 555 -22.30 10.28 16.70
C ASP A 555 -22.55 9.00 17.52
N CYS A 556 -23.80 8.52 17.55
CA CYS A 556 -24.09 7.18 18.09
C CYS A 556 -23.27 6.11 17.34
N PRO A 557 -22.87 5.00 18.01
CA PRO A 557 -22.21 3.89 17.35
C PRO A 557 -22.95 3.45 16.09
N GLY A 558 -22.21 3.32 14.99
CA GLY A 558 -22.76 2.99 13.68
C GLY A 558 -22.14 1.70 13.13
N GLU A 559 -22.52 1.37 11.89
CA GLU A 559 -21.97 0.24 11.13
C GLU A 559 -22.16 -1.14 11.78
N PHE A 560 -23.14 -1.28 12.67
CA PHE A 560 -23.54 -2.55 13.25
C PHE A 560 -24.67 -3.19 12.45
N THR A 561 -24.50 -4.45 12.07
CA THR A 561 -25.52 -5.21 11.33
C THR A 561 -25.77 -6.58 11.95
N TRP A 562 -27.04 -6.95 12.02
CA TRP A 562 -27.46 -8.32 12.25
C TRP A 562 -27.40 -9.09 10.93
N PHE A 563 -26.77 -10.25 10.95
CA PHE A 563 -26.70 -11.14 9.80
C PHE A 563 -27.36 -12.47 10.11
N TRP A 564 -28.11 -12.99 9.14
CA TRP A 564 -28.65 -14.34 9.16
C TRP A 564 -28.16 -15.13 7.97
N ARG A 565 -27.60 -16.31 8.25
CA ARG A 565 -27.07 -17.21 7.23
C ARG A 565 -28.16 -17.80 6.33
N ASP A 566 -29.38 -17.91 6.84
CA ASP A 566 -30.51 -18.38 6.03
C ASP A 566 -30.99 -17.28 5.07
N GLY A 567 -30.56 -17.41 3.82
CA GLY A 567 -30.87 -16.44 2.78
C GLY A 567 -30.00 -15.17 2.80
N GLY A 568 -29.00 -15.09 3.69
CA GLY A 568 -28.02 -13.99 3.70
C GLY A 568 -28.63 -12.63 4.06
N THR A 569 -29.66 -12.62 4.89
CA THR A 569 -30.35 -11.37 5.28
C THR A 569 -29.43 -10.53 6.16
N VAL A 570 -29.40 -9.22 5.91
CA VAL A 570 -28.65 -8.22 6.68
C VAL A 570 -29.62 -7.12 7.13
N GLU A 571 -29.61 -6.77 8.41
CA GLU A 571 -30.39 -5.66 8.97
C GLU A 571 -29.48 -4.76 9.81
N GLN A 572 -29.74 -3.45 9.81
CA GLN A 572 -29.02 -2.51 10.67
C GLN A 572 -29.41 -2.75 12.14
N ALA A 573 -28.42 -2.75 13.02
CA ALA A 573 -28.63 -2.87 14.45
C ALA A 573 -28.77 -1.48 15.09
N GLU A 574 -29.76 -1.32 15.96
CA GLU A 574 -29.89 -0.15 16.83
C GLU A 574 -28.90 -0.30 17.99
N THR A 575 -27.92 0.61 18.08
CA THR A 575 -26.81 0.52 19.05
C THR A 575 -26.54 1.83 19.80
N TRP A 576 -25.99 1.72 21.00
CA TRP A 576 -25.63 2.85 21.87
C TRP A 576 -24.53 2.46 22.87
N ILE A 577 -23.90 3.44 23.52
CA ILE A 577 -22.86 3.22 24.53
C ILE A 577 -23.45 3.39 25.93
N ILE A 578 -23.21 2.42 26.83
CA ILE A 578 -23.43 2.53 28.28
C ILE A 578 -22.19 1.98 28.98
N ASP A 579 -21.60 2.75 29.91
CA ASP A 579 -20.49 2.29 30.76
C ASP A 579 -19.33 1.62 30.00
N ASN A 580 -18.92 2.19 28.85
CA ASN A 580 -17.89 1.65 27.94
C ASN A 580 -18.23 0.29 27.27
N GLU A 581 -19.49 -0.12 27.28
CA GLU A 581 -20.00 -1.25 26.50
C GLU A 581 -20.89 -0.74 25.36
N ILE A 582 -20.82 -1.43 24.22
CA ILE A 582 -21.80 -1.28 23.15
C ILE A 582 -22.99 -2.16 23.46
N HIS A 583 -24.17 -1.56 23.49
CA HIS A 583 -25.43 -2.26 23.58
C HIS A 583 -26.08 -2.29 22.20
N ALA A 584 -26.59 -3.45 21.80
CA ALA A 584 -27.30 -3.67 20.56
C ALA A 584 -28.64 -4.33 20.85
N LYS A 585 -29.74 -3.74 20.35
CA LYS A 585 -31.07 -4.30 20.51
C LYS A 585 -31.25 -5.56 19.68
N LEU A 586 -31.67 -6.65 20.33
CA LEU A 586 -31.89 -7.93 19.65
C LEU A 586 -33.11 -7.84 18.72
N PRO A 587 -32.99 -8.37 17.49
CA PRO A 587 -34.13 -8.50 16.60
C PRO A 587 -35.07 -9.62 17.08
N GLN A 588 -36.32 -9.61 16.61
CA GLN A 588 -37.32 -10.62 16.98
C GLN A 588 -36.89 -12.04 16.59
N ARG A 589 -36.16 -12.16 15.48
CA ARG A 589 -35.63 -13.42 14.95
C ARG A 589 -34.17 -13.56 15.37
N THR A 590 -33.79 -14.68 15.98
CA THR A 590 -32.40 -14.90 16.42
C THR A 590 -31.41 -14.77 15.24
N PRO A 591 -30.46 -13.82 15.27
CA PRO A 591 -29.45 -13.66 14.23
C PRO A 591 -28.40 -14.75 14.29
N THR A 592 -27.69 -14.95 13.17
CA THR A 592 -26.47 -15.78 13.14
C THR A 592 -25.29 -15.02 13.71
N SER A 593 -25.16 -13.73 13.41
CA SER A 593 -24.06 -12.91 13.93
C SER A 593 -24.42 -11.43 14.05
N LEU A 594 -23.78 -10.74 14.98
CA LEU A 594 -23.62 -9.28 14.95
C LEU A 594 -22.31 -8.97 14.22
N ARG A 595 -22.30 -7.99 13.31
CA ARG A 595 -21.10 -7.56 12.59
C ARG A 595 -20.91 -6.07 12.75
N TYR A 596 -19.66 -5.64 12.90
CA TYR A 596 -19.27 -4.23 13.00
C TYR A 596 -18.35 -3.86 11.85
N ALA A 597 -18.59 -2.70 11.22
CA ALA A 597 -17.80 -2.15 10.12
C ALA A 597 -17.60 -3.16 8.96
N TRP A 598 -18.66 -3.94 8.68
CA TRP A 598 -18.65 -5.08 7.75
C TRP A 598 -19.07 -4.70 6.32
N SER A 599 -18.56 -3.58 5.83
CA SER A 599 -18.79 -3.07 4.48
C SER A 599 -17.47 -2.64 3.85
N ASN A 600 -17.46 -2.41 2.54
CA ASN A 600 -16.26 -1.93 1.83
C ASN A 600 -15.84 -0.54 2.35
N ASN A 601 -16.81 0.37 2.53
CA ASN A 601 -16.60 1.72 3.05
C ASN A 601 -17.52 2.01 4.26
N PRO A 602 -17.14 1.56 5.46
CA PRO A 602 -17.83 1.96 6.68
C PRO A 602 -17.40 3.38 7.05
N SER A 603 -18.34 4.25 7.44
CA SER A 603 -18.04 5.69 7.56
C SER A 603 -18.76 6.46 8.67
N ILE A 604 -19.74 5.86 9.35
CA ILE A 604 -20.56 6.57 10.35
C ILE A 604 -20.47 5.86 11.69
N GLY A 605 -20.27 6.61 12.77
CA GLY A 605 -20.27 6.08 14.13
C GLY A 605 -19.19 5.03 14.36
N LEU A 606 -18.05 5.15 13.67
CA LEU A 606 -16.91 4.22 13.78
C LEU A 606 -16.31 4.31 15.18
N LEU A 607 -16.27 3.18 15.89
CA LEU A 607 -15.71 3.06 17.22
C LEU A 607 -14.21 3.35 17.27
N CYS A 608 -13.81 4.08 18.30
CA CYS A 608 -12.42 4.33 18.66
C CYS A 608 -12.23 4.40 20.17
N ASP A 609 -10.97 4.36 20.58
CA ASP A 609 -10.60 4.72 21.95
C ASP A 609 -10.48 6.24 22.15
N ASP A 610 -10.15 6.66 23.38
CA ASP A 610 -9.96 8.06 23.78
C ASP A 610 -8.81 8.79 23.05
N ARG A 611 -7.94 8.05 22.35
CA ARG A 611 -6.85 8.59 21.52
C ARG A 611 -7.23 8.67 20.04
N GLY A 612 -8.42 8.21 19.67
CA GLY A 612 -8.88 8.13 18.28
C GLY A 612 -8.28 6.93 17.51
N VAL A 613 -7.81 5.89 18.20
CA VAL A 613 -7.40 4.63 17.54
C VAL A 613 -8.66 3.83 17.22
N PRO A 614 -8.94 3.51 15.94
CA PRO A 614 -10.17 2.82 15.56
C PRO A 614 -10.16 1.36 16.01
N VAL A 615 -11.35 0.86 16.32
CA VAL A 615 -11.60 -0.58 16.55
C VAL A 615 -11.60 -1.30 15.20
N SER A 616 -10.92 -2.46 15.13
CA SER A 616 -10.93 -3.30 13.93
C SER A 616 -12.36 -3.83 13.64
N PRO A 617 -12.76 -4.00 12.37
CA PRO A 617 -13.97 -4.74 12.03
C PRO A 617 -13.97 -6.14 12.66
N PHE A 618 -15.15 -6.59 13.07
CA PHE A 618 -15.33 -7.90 13.70
C PHE A 618 -16.72 -8.48 13.42
N ARG A 619 -16.87 -9.78 13.68
CA ARG A 619 -18.18 -10.44 13.81
C ARG A 619 -18.25 -11.27 15.09
N ILE A 620 -19.42 -11.25 15.72
CA ILE A 620 -19.77 -12.08 16.88
C ILE A 620 -20.76 -13.14 16.41
N GLU A 621 -20.38 -14.40 16.47
CA GLU A 621 -21.29 -15.52 16.16
C GLU A 621 -22.24 -15.79 17.35
N ILE A 622 -23.53 -15.83 17.07
CA ILE A 622 -24.59 -16.02 18.06
C ILE A 622 -25.07 -17.47 17.97
N THR A 623 -24.83 -18.23 19.03
CA THR A 623 -25.32 -19.60 19.17
C THR A 623 -26.43 -19.68 20.22
N SER A 624 -27.27 -20.71 20.18
CA SER A 624 -28.39 -20.89 21.12
C SER A 624 -27.97 -21.03 22.60
N SER A 625 -26.68 -21.15 22.90
CA SER A 625 -26.09 -21.21 24.24
C SER A 625 -25.13 -20.05 24.56
N SER A 626 -25.12 -18.97 23.77
CA SER A 626 -24.03 -18.01 23.78
C SER A 626 -24.04 -17.00 24.93
N SER A 627 -23.25 -17.31 25.96
CA SER A 627 -22.47 -16.33 26.73
C SER A 627 -21.01 -16.75 26.55
N ASN A 628 -20.09 -15.83 26.25
CA ASN A 628 -18.66 -16.13 26.39
C ASN A 628 -18.22 -15.64 27.79
N PRO A 629 -18.16 -16.51 28.81
CA PRO A 629 -17.64 -16.11 30.11
C PRO A 629 -16.13 -15.93 29.94
N VAL A 630 -15.64 -14.74 30.25
CA VAL A 630 -14.24 -14.57 30.66
C VAL A 630 -14.32 -14.24 32.14
N GLU A 631 -13.75 -15.12 32.96
CA GLU A 631 -13.57 -14.93 34.41
C GLU A 631 -12.79 -13.66 34.73
#